data_AF-S4PPV1-F1
#
_entry.id   AF-S4PPV1-F1
#
_cell.length_a   1.000
_cell.length_b   1.000
_cell.length_c   1.000
_cell.angle_alpha   90.00
_cell.angle_beta   90.00
_cell.angle_gamma   90.00
#
_symmetry.space_group_name_H-M   'P 1'
#
loop_
_entity.id
_entity.type
_entity.pdbx_description
1 polymer ?
#
loop_
_entity_poly.entity_id
_entity_poly.type
_entity_poly.pdbx_seq_one_letter_code
_entity_poly.pdbx_strand_id
1 'polypeptide(L)'
;MKSSGKKIDISKIHWRDREALQFMRGIMDECTHLSNFSIPFDTSLIIAVCAKHDAYVPREDVGTLEEIWPGAEVRYVDAGHVSAYILHQSLFRSCIKEAFERSKKKWKDGKHVD
;
A
#
# COMPACT_ATOMS: atom_id res chain seq x y z
N MET A 1 -10.67 -10.42 16.09
CA MET A 1 -11.29 -9.23 16.72
C MET A 1 -11.97 -8.43 15.61
N LYS A 2 -13.28 -8.17 15.72
CA LYS A 2 -14.02 -7.38 14.72
C LYS A 2 -13.53 -5.93 14.78
N SER A 3 -13.01 -5.42 13.67
CA SER A 3 -12.73 -3.98 13.50
C SER A 3 -14.02 -3.23 13.79
N SER A 4 -14.06 -2.43 14.86
CA SER A 4 -15.16 -1.52 15.14
C SER A 4 -15.06 -0.36 14.16
N GLY A 5 -15.38 -0.61 12.88
CA GLY A 5 -15.60 0.41 11.88
C GLY A 5 -16.81 1.24 12.28
N LYS A 6 -16.62 2.22 13.19
CA LYS A 6 -17.60 3.29 13.38
C LYS A 6 -17.66 4.05 12.06
N LYS A 7 -18.58 3.65 11.18
CA LYS A 7 -18.94 4.44 10.00
C LYS A 7 -19.25 5.84 10.50
N ILE A 8 -18.50 6.81 10.00
CA ILE A 8 -18.70 8.21 10.34
C ILE A 8 -20.15 8.55 9.98
N ASP A 9 -20.94 8.94 10.98
CA ASP A 9 -22.33 9.34 10.80
C ASP A 9 -22.38 10.72 10.14
N ILE A 10 -22.29 10.70 8.80
CA ILE A 10 -22.35 11.85 7.92
C ILE A 10 -23.65 12.67 8.04
N SER A 11 -24.69 12.16 8.72
CA SER A 11 -25.92 12.92 8.98
C SER A 11 -25.75 13.98 10.07
N LYS A 12 -24.74 13.85 10.93
CA LYS A 12 -24.43 14.77 12.03
C LYS A 12 -23.31 15.77 11.70
N ILE A 13 -22.76 15.65 10.51
CA ILE A 13 -21.64 16.46 10.04
C ILE A 13 -22.20 17.72 9.37
N HIS A 14 -21.62 18.88 9.69
CA HIS A 14 -22.02 20.13 9.05
C HIS A 14 -21.80 19.99 7.53
N TRP A 15 -22.72 20.51 6.72
CA TRP A 15 -22.71 20.29 5.26
C TRP A 15 -21.35 20.60 4.61
N ARG A 16 -20.62 21.60 5.15
CA ARG A 16 -19.26 21.96 4.72
C ARG A 16 -18.24 20.86 4.93
N ASP A 17 -18.25 20.17 6.07
CA ASP A 17 -17.25 19.13 6.31
C ASP A 17 -17.57 17.88 5.49
N ARG A 18 -18.86 17.62 5.19
CA ARG A 18 -19.24 16.58 4.24
C ARG A 18 -18.71 16.89 2.84
N GLU A 19 -18.90 18.12 2.35
CA GLU A 19 -18.35 18.55 1.07
C GLU A 19 -16.81 18.44 1.05
N ALA A 20 -16.14 18.93 2.11
CA ALA A 20 -14.69 18.83 2.22
C ALA A 20 -14.20 17.37 2.21
N LEU A 21 -14.88 16.46 2.92
CA LEU A 21 -14.54 15.04 2.91
C LEU A 21 -14.72 14.40 1.53
N GLN A 22 -15.80 14.71 0.81
CA GLN A 22 -16.00 14.16 -0.54
C GLN A 22 -14.98 14.73 -1.53
N PHE A 23 -14.69 16.03 -1.45
CA PHE A 23 -13.66 16.66 -2.25
C PHE A 23 -12.29 16.01 -2.02
N MET A 24 -11.89 15.84 -0.76
CA MET A 24 -10.63 15.19 -0.42
C MET A 24 -10.57 13.73 -0.86
N ARG A 25 -11.69 12.98 -0.78
CA ARG A 25 -11.76 11.63 -1.36
C ARG A 25 -11.49 11.65 -2.85
N GLY A 26 -12.15 12.54 -3.60
CA GLY A 26 -11.91 12.69 -5.03
C GLY A 26 -10.45 13.03 -5.36
N ILE A 27 -9.82 13.94 -4.59
CA ILE A 27 -8.40 14.27 -4.77
C ILE A 27 -7.50 13.05 -4.49
N MET A 28 -7.77 12.29 -3.42
CA MET A 28 -6.97 11.10 -3.10
C MET A 28 -7.17 9.99 -4.14
N ASP A 29 -8.41 9.74 -4.58
CA ASP A 29 -8.71 8.73 -5.60
C ASP A 29 -8.07 9.09 -6.95
N GLU A 30 -8.12 10.36 -7.35
CA GLU A 30 -7.51 10.80 -8.61
C GLU A 30 -5.98 10.78 -8.54
N CYS A 31 -5.40 11.36 -7.47
CA CYS A 31 -3.97 11.66 -7.42
C CYS A 31 -3.11 10.64 -6.66
N THR A 32 -3.70 9.70 -5.93
CA THR A 32 -2.93 8.73 -5.13
C THR A 32 -3.23 7.27 -5.44
N HIS A 33 -4.33 6.99 -6.16
CA HIS A 33 -4.67 5.62 -6.52
C HIS A 33 -3.68 5.07 -7.56
N LEU A 34 -2.99 3.97 -7.22
CA LEU A 34 -1.88 3.44 -8.00
C LEU A 34 -2.28 2.97 -9.40
N SER A 35 -3.56 2.65 -9.65
CA SER A 35 -4.03 2.27 -10.99
C SER A 35 -4.05 3.44 -11.99
N ASN A 36 -3.97 4.69 -11.52
CA ASN A 36 -3.96 5.87 -12.38
C ASN A 36 -2.55 6.15 -12.94
N PHE A 37 -1.55 5.40 -12.50
CA PHE A 37 -0.15 5.54 -12.92
C PHE A 37 0.29 4.38 -13.79
N SER A 38 1.40 4.56 -14.50
CA SER A 38 2.00 3.49 -15.29
C SER A 38 2.40 2.30 -14.41
N ILE A 39 2.19 1.11 -14.93
CA ILE A 39 2.55 -0.13 -14.26
C ILE A 39 4.09 -0.24 -14.21
N PRO A 40 4.69 -0.58 -13.05
CA PRO A 40 6.12 -0.86 -12.96
C PRO A 40 6.56 -1.95 -13.94
N PHE A 41 7.80 -1.86 -14.44
CA PHE A 41 8.30 -2.78 -15.47
C PHE A 41 8.20 -4.26 -15.07
N ASP A 42 8.55 -4.60 -13.83
CA ASP A 42 8.41 -5.95 -13.27
C ASP A 42 7.81 -5.87 -11.87
N THR A 43 6.51 -6.14 -11.79
CA THR A 43 5.73 -6.13 -10.55
C THR A 43 6.14 -7.24 -9.58
N SER A 44 6.75 -8.33 -10.05
CA SER A 44 7.18 -9.44 -9.18
C SER A 44 8.41 -9.12 -8.30
N LEU A 45 9.09 -8.00 -8.61
CA LEU A 45 10.16 -7.45 -7.78
C LEU A 45 9.63 -6.59 -6.63
N ILE A 46 8.33 -6.28 -6.62
CA ILE A 46 7.70 -5.44 -5.60
C ILE A 46 7.44 -6.29 -4.36
N ILE A 47 8.00 -5.86 -3.24
CA ILE A 47 7.71 -6.38 -1.90
C ILE A 47 7.23 -5.20 -1.05
N ALA A 48 5.93 -5.12 -0.81
CA ALA A 48 5.32 -4.09 0.01
C ALA A 48 5.21 -4.57 1.47
N VAL A 49 5.80 -3.82 2.41
CA VAL A 49 5.65 -4.10 3.84
C VAL A 49 4.56 -3.19 4.39
N CYS A 50 3.42 -3.78 4.76
CA CYS A 50 2.23 -3.05 5.17
C CYS A 50 1.91 -3.28 6.65
N ALA A 51 1.52 -2.22 7.35
CA ALA A 51 1.06 -2.31 8.73
C ALA A 51 -0.39 -2.84 8.78
N LYS A 52 -0.69 -3.79 9.68
CA LYS A 52 -2.05 -4.32 9.91
C LYS A 52 -2.98 -3.35 10.61
N HIS A 53 -2.42 -2.37 11.32
CA HIS A 53 -3.17 -1.32 12.03
C HIS A 53 -2.79 0.07 11.50
N ASP A 54 -2.41 0.13 10.22
CA ASP A 54 -2.25 1.40 9.50
C ASP A 54 -3.57 2.18 9.50
N ALA A 55 -3.49 3.47 9.85
CA ALA A 55 -4.57 4.44 9.82
C ALA A 55 -4.33 5.57 8.79
N TYR A 56 -3.16 5.56 8.15
CA TYR A 56 -2.76 6.49 7.11
C TYR A 56 -3.12 5.96 5.72
N VAL A 57 -2.82 4.67 5.46
CA VAL A 57 -3.19 3.98 4.22
C VAL A 57 -4.48 3.17 4.45
N PRO A 58 -5.57 3.43 3.72
CA PRO A 58 -6.81 2.67 3.85
C PRO A 58 -6.60 1.21 3.41
N ARG A 59 -7.30 0.28 4.08
CA ARG A 59 -7.31 -1.16 3.74
C ARG A 59 -8.70 -1.71 3.44
N GLU A 60 -9.72 -1.11 4.01
CA GLU A 60 -11.11 -1.50 3.79
C GLU A 60 -11.68 -0.69 2.62
N ASP A 61 -12.52 -1.32 1.81
CA ASP A 61 -13.21 -0.68 0.68
C ASP A 61 -12.30 -0.06 -0.40
N VAL A 62 -11.06 -0.52 -0.51
CA VAL A 62 -10.08 -0.15 -1.56
C VAL A 62 -9.49 -1.40 -2.22
N GLY A 63 -9.04 -1.29 -3.47
CA GLY A 63 -8.37 -2.38 -4.17
C GLY A 63 -7.05 -2.77 -3.51
N THR A 64 -6.73 -4.06 -3.54
CA THR A 64 -5.46 -4.58 -3.02
C THR A 64 -4.31 -4.25 -3.97
N LEU A 65 -3.09 -4.20 -3.45
CA LEU A 65 -1.91 -3.93 -4.29
C LEU A 65 -1.71 -5.04 -5.33
N GLU A 66 -2.03 -6.27 -4.97
CA GLU A 66 -1.93 -7.45 -5.82
C GLU A 66 -2.93 -7.45 -6.98
N GLU A 67 -4.11 -6.82 -6.81
CA GLU A 67 -5.08 -6.59 -7.88
C GLU A 67 -4.61 -5.50 -8.85
N ILE A 68 -3.98 -4.43 -8.34
CA ILE A 68 -3.46 -3.34 -9.16
C ILE A 68 -2.20 -3.77 -9.91
N TRP A 69 -1.30 -4.48 -9.24
CA TRP A 69 0.00 -4.95 -9.76
C TRP A 69 0.16 -6.45 -9.53
N PRO A 70 -0.36 -7.29 -10.45
CA PRO A 70 -0.25 -8.74 -10.34
C PRO A 70 1.20 -9.21 -10.18
N GLY A 71 1.46 -10.07 -9.20
CA GLY A 71 2.81 -10.56 -8.87
C GLY A 71 3.54 -9.76 -7.80
N ALA A 72 3.05 -8.57 -7.43
CA ALA A 72 3.53 -7.88 -6.23
C ALA A 72 3.25 -8.72 -4.98
N GLU A 73 4.15 -8.68 -4.01
CA GLU A 73 4.02 -9.38 -2.74
C GLU A 73 3.76 -8.38 -1.60
N VAL A 74 2.73 -8.64 -0.80
CA VAL A 74 2.43 -7.84 0.40
C VAL A 74 2.73 -8.63 1.67
N ARG A 75 3.57 -8.07 2.54
CA ARG A 75 3.92 -8.61 3.86
C ARG A 75 3.34 -7.76 4.96
N TYR A 76 2.42 -8.35 5.73
CA TYR A 76 1.74 -7.65 6.80
C TYR A 76 2.45 -7.76 8.14
N VAL A 77 2.63 -6.63 8.81
CA VAL A 77 3.25 -6.50 10.13
C VAL A 77 2.20 -6.10 11.16
N ASP A 78 2.22 -6.75 12.32
CA ASP A 78 1.29 -6.49 13.42
C ASP A 78 1.65 -5.22 14.20
N ALA A 79 1.51 -4.07 13.53
CA ALA A 79 1.85 -2.75 14.04
C ALA A 79 1.01 -1.66 13.34
N GLY A 80 1.12 -0.42 13.80
CA GLY A 80 0.63 0.78 13.11
C GLY A 80 1.68 1.33 12.14
N HIS A 81 1.35 2.36 11.35
CA HIS A 81 2.24 2.87 10.30
C HIS A 81 3.65 3.24 10.79
N VAL A 82 3.72 4.12 11.80
CA VAL A 82 4.99 4.61 12.35
C VAL A 82 5.71 3.51 13.14
N SER A 83 4.98 2.72 13.93
CA SER A 83 5.59 1.65 14.72
C SER A 83 6.10 0.50 13.86
N ALA A 84 5.44 0.17 12.76
CA ALA A 84 5.92 -0.79 11.78
C ALA A 84 7.29 -0.36 11.26
N TYR A 85 7.41 0.91 10.84
CA TYR A 85 8.68 1.44 10.36
C TYR A 85 9.77 1.40 11.45
N ILE A 86 9.52 1.93 12.65
CA ILE A 86 10.56 2.04 13.68
C ILE A 86 10.98 0.67 14.24
N LEU A 87 10.02 -0.23 14.48
CA LEU A 87 10.25 -1.46 15.23
C LEU A 87 10.61 -2.67 14.35
N HIS A 88 10.26 -2.66 13.06
CA HIS A 88 10.48 -3.80 12.16
C HIS A 88 11.56 -3.54 11.11
N GLN A 89 12.56 -2.72 11.42
CA GLN A 89 13.69 -2.39 10.55
C GLN A 89 14.46 -3.62 10.03
N SER A 90 14.52 -4.72 10.79
CA SER A 90 15.11 -5.98 10.31
C SER A 90 14.34 -6.54 9.12
N LEU A 91 13.00 -6.52 9.16
CA LEU A 91 12.13 -6.99 8.09
C LEU A 91 12.28 -6.12 6.83
N PHE A 92 12.28 -4.79 6.98
CA PHE A 92 12.52 -3.89 5.85
C PHE A 92 13.85 -4.20 5.17
N ARG A 93 14.94 -4.34 5.95
CA ARG A 93 16.27 -4.67 5.42
C ARG A 93 16.30 -6.05 4.74
N SER A 94 15.60 -7.05 5.28
CA SER A 94 15.53 -8.37 4.62
C SER A 94 14.76 -8.29 3.30
N CYS A 95 13.63 -7.57 3.26
CA CYS A 95 12.84 -7.41 2.04
C CYS A 95 13.64 -6.67 0.95
N ILE A 96 14.39 -5.62 1.31
CA ILE A 96 15.26 -4.90 0.37
C ILE A 96 16.31 -5.86 -0.22
N LYS A 97 17.03 -6.61 0.62
CA LYS A 97 18.02 -7.60 0.15
C LYS A 97 17.38 -8.62 -0.78
N GLU A 98 16.21 -9.12 -0.41
CA GLU A 98 15.46 -10.10 -1.19
C GLU A 98 15.04 -9.56 -2.56
N ALA A 99 14.54 -8.32 -2.64
CA ALA A 99 14.18 -7.68 -3.90
C ALA A 99 15.39 -7.58 -4.85
N PHE A 100 16.57 -7.24 -4.32
CA PHE A 100 17.80 -7.24 -5.11
C PHE A 100 18.21 -8.64 -5.56
N GLU A 101 18.08 -9.66 -4.72
CA GLU A 101 18.38 -11.04 -5.11
C GLU A 101 17.40 -11.57 -6.18
N ARG A 102 16.11 -11.19 -6.12
CA ARG A 102 15.13 -11.47 -7.19
C ARG A 102 15.54 -10.76 -8.48
N SER A 103 15.92 -9.50 -8.38
CA SER A 103 16.36 -8.69 -9.53
C SER A 103 17.58 -9.31 -10.20
N LYS A 104 18.63 -9.69 -9.47
CA LYS A 104 19.84 -10.34 -10.03
C LYS A 104 19.56 -11.64 -10.78
N LYS A 105 18.54 -12.39 -10.37
CA LYS A 105 18.15 -13.65 -11.04
C LYS A 105 17.49 -13.37 -12.38
N LYS A 106 16.64 -12.34 -12.42
CA LYS A 106 15.88 -11.93 -13.60
C LYS A 106 16.64 -10.98 -14.51
N TRP A 107 17.69 -10.32 -14.03
CA TRP A 107 18.41 -9.27 -14.73
C TRP A 107 19.91 -9.47 -14.59
N LYS A 108 20.58 -9.65 -15.73
CA LYS A 108 22.04 -9.69 -15.82
C LYS A 108 22.50 -8.69 -16.88
N ASP A 109 23.50 -7.87 -16.53
CA ASP A 109 24.11 -6.88 -17.44
C ASP A 109 23.10 -5.99 -18.18
N GLY A 110 22.03 -5.58 -17.48
CA GLY A 110 20.98 -4.73 -18.03
C GLY A 110 19.98 -5.43 -18.94
N LYS A 111 20.01 -6.76 -19.05
CA LYS A 111 19.07 -7.56 -19.84
C LYS A 111 18.26 -8.50 -18.98
N HIS A 112 16.98 -8.66 -19.32
CA HIS A 112 16.13 -9.67 -18.70
C HIS A 112 16.64 -11.08 -19.08
N VAL A 113 16.66 -11.97 -18.11
CA VAL A 113 17.06 -13.37 -18.24
C VAL A 113 15.83 -14.20 -17.88
N ASP A 114 15.41 -15.06 -18.81
CA ASP A 114 14.24 -15.93 -18.67
C ASP A 114 14.39 -16.96 -17.54
#